data_AF-A0A915ZXF8-F1
#
_entry.id   AF-A0A915ZXF8-F1
#
_cell.length_a   1.000
_cell.length_b   1.000
_cell.length_c   1.000
_cell.angle_alpha   90.00
_cell.angle_beta   90.00
_cell.angle_gamma   90.00
#
_symmetry.space_group_name_H-M   'P 1'
#
loop_
_entity.id
_entity.type
_entity.pdbx_description
1 polymer ?
#
loop_
_entity_poly.entity_id
_entity_poly.type
_entity_poly.pdbx_seq_one_letter_code
_entity_poly.pdbx_strand_id
1 'polypeptide(L)'
;MYLFLTGDSSALTNWPYISNPSIAILIVLFSLLIVVYLMNLFIGLLNMAIEKDNNRVSYLMQKAEILAEIELFYLLPYQRRYEKWFPEVIYYYANVDKTREKIKEMMKNDEWNTDEFTELKQALLEKLNIKYNPNK
;
A
#
# COMPACT_ATOMS: atom_id res chain seq x y z
N MET A 1 -13.07 -31.90 4.49
CA MET A 1 -12.71 -30.98 5.59
C MET A 1 -12.51 -29.54 5.12
N TYR A 2 -11.63 -29.25 4.16
CA TYR A 2 -11.47 -27.89 3.61
C TYR A 2 -12.77 -27.30 3.02
N LEU A 3 -13.50 -28.09 2.23
CA LEU A 3 -14.82 -27.69 1.69
C LEU A 3 -15.84 -27.32 2.79
N PHE A 4 -15.79 -28.00 3.94
CA PHE A 4 -16.64 -27.67 5.07
C PHE A 4 -16.29 -26.31 5.69
N LEU A 5 -15.00 -25.93 5.71
CA LEU A 5 -14.54 -24.62 6.17
C LEU A 5 -15.04 -23.47 5.29
N THR A 6 -15.24 -23.73 3.99
CA THR A 6 -15.78 -22.76 3.03
C THR A 6 -17.31 -22.76 2.99
N GLY A 7 -17.98 -23.49 3.89
CA GLY A 7 -19.44 -23.57 3.98
C GLY A 7 -20.09 -24.59 3.03
N ASP A 8 -19.29 -25.41 2.35
CA ASP A 8 -19.81 -26.46 1.46
C ASP A 8 -20.19 -27.71 2.25
N SER A 9 -21.50 -27.92 2.37
CA SER A 9 -22.12 -29.05 3.06
C SER A 9 -21.97 -30.38 2.32
N SER A 10 -21.54 -30.39 1.05
CA SER A 10 -21.20 -31.61 0.31
C SER A 10 -20.02 -32.37 0.94
N ALA A 11 -19.22 -31.70 1.78
CA ALA A 11 -18.21 -32.34 2.61
C ALA A 11 -18.79 -33.31 3.65
N LEU A 12 -20.09 -33.21 3.95
CA LEU A 12 -20.82 -34.03 4.93
C LEU A 12 -21.73 -35.07 4.29
N THR A 13 -21.94 -35.05 2.98
CA THR A 13 -22.96 -35.89 2.30
C THR A 13 -22.62 -37.38 2.26
N ASN A 14 -21.38 -37.78 2.59
CA ASN A 14 -20.91 -39.16 2.45
C ASN A 14 -20.65 -39.93 3.76
N TRP A 15 -21.09 -39.50 4.95
CA TRP A 15 -20.42 -39.99 6.17
C TRP A 15 -21.22 -40.31 7.45
N PRO A 16 -20.63 -41.12 8.38
CA PRO A 16 -21.22 -42.04 9.33
C PRO A 16 -21.31 -41.38 10.72
N TYR A 17 -21.52 -40.05 10.73
CA TYR A 17 -21.69 -39.30 11.98
C TYR A 17 -23.04 -39.63 12.64
N ILE A 18 -24.01 -40.10 11.85
CA ILE A 18 -25.29 -40.65 12.33
C ILE A 18 -25.07 -41.87 13.22
N SER A 19 -24.03 -42.67 12.95
CA SER A 19 -23.72 -43.87 13.74
C SER A 19 -22.80 -43.62 14.93
N ASN A 20 -22.20 -42.43 15.06
CA ASN A 20 -21.21 -42.13 16.11
C ASN A 20 -21.42 -40.72 16.70
N PRO A 21 -22.08 -40.61 17.88
CA PRO A 21 -22.38 -39.34 18.53
C PRO A 21 -21.15 -38.45 18.77
N SER A 22 -20.00 -39.05 19.08
CA SER A 22 -18.75 -38.31 19.32
C SER A 22 -18.25 -37.53 18.10
N ILE A 23 -18.44 -38.07 16.89
CA ILE A 23 -18.03 -37.41 15.64
C ILE A 23 -18.95 -36.21 15.37
N ALA A 24 -20.25 -36.36 15.62
CA ALA A 24 -21.21 -35.26 15.47
C ALA A 24 -20.87 -34.09 16.42
N ILE A 25 -20.56 -34.38 17.69
CA ILE A 25 -20.15 -33.36 18.67
C ILE A 25 -18.86 -32.65 18.22
N LEU A 26 -17.86 -33.41 17.74
CA LEU A 26 -16.60 -32.83 17.25
C LEU A 26 -16.80 -31.90 16.04
N ILE A 27 -17.66 -32.27 15.09
CA ILE A 27 -17.98 -31.44 13.91
C ILE A 27 -18.66 -30.14 14.33
N VAL A 28 -19.63 -30.19 15.26
CA VAL A 28 -20.31 -29.00 15.77
C VAL A 28 -19.32 -28.08 16.47
N LEU A 29 -18.51 -28.60 17.39
CA LEU A 29 -17.49 -27.81 18.09
C LEU A 29 -16.47 -27.19 17.13
N PHE A 30 -16.00 -27.97 16.17
CA PHE A 30 -15.06 -27.50 15.15
C PHE A 30 -15.66 -26.39 14.29
N SER A 31 -16.91 -26.55 13.84
CA SER A 31 -17.60 -25.52 13.04
C SER A 31 -17.78 -24.21 13.81
N LEU A 32 -18.15 -24.30 15.10
CA LEU A 32 -18.33 -23.15 15.96
C LEU A 32 -17.00 -22.42 16.19
N LEU A 33 -15.91 -23.15 16.42
CA LEU A 33 -14.58 -22.57 16.59
C LEU A 33 -14.13 -21.83 15.32
N ILE A 34 -14.31 -22.41 14.13
CA ILE A 34 -13.89 -21.78 12.89
C ILE A 34 -14.70 -20.52 12.61
N VAL A 35 -16.03 -20.60 12.68
CA VAL A 35 -16.91 -19.47 12.34
C VAL A 35 -16.81 -18.35 13.37
N VAL A 36 -16.85 -18.68 14.66
CA VAL A 36 -16.91 -17.66 15.73
C VAL A 36 -15.53 -17.13 16.09
N TYR A 37 -14.52 -17.98 16.16
CA TYR A 37 -13.19 -17.55 16.60
C TYR A 37 -12.29 -17.22 15.41
N LEU A 38 -12.05 -18.19 14.52
CA LEU A 38 -11.03 -18.04 13.49
C LEU A 38 -11.40 -16.98 12.45
N MET A 39 -12.63 -16.96 11.94
CA MET A 39 -13.05 -15.96 10.94
C MET A 39 -13.06 -14.56 11.50
N ASN A 40 -13.54 -14.36 12.74
CA ASN A 40 -13.54 -13.05 13.38
C ASN A 40 -12.11 -12.57 13.68
N LEU A 41 -11.23 -13.46 14.13
CA LEU A 41 -9.81 -13.15 14.31
C LEU A 41 -9.17 -12.77 12.97
N PHE A 42 -9.43 -13.55 11.91
CA PHE A 42 -8.88 -13.30 10.58
C PHE A 42 -9.34 -11.96 10.01
N ILE A 43 -10.63 -11.64 10.13
CA ILE A 43 -11.18 -10.33 9.74
C ILE A 43 -10.48 -9.20 10.52
N GLY A 44 -10.29 -9.35 11.83
CA GLY A 44 -9.60 -8.36 12.66
C GLY A 44 -8.13 -8.15 12.26
N LEU A 45 -7.39 -9.24 12.04
CA LEU A 45 -6.01 -9.20 11.57
C LEU A 45 -5.90 -8.57 10.18
N LEU A 46 -6.79 -8.96 9.27
CA LEU A 46 -6.83 -8.42 7.92
C LEU A 46 -7.15 -6.92 7.93
N ASN A 47 -8.10 -6.50 8.75
CA ASN A 47 -8.45 -5.08 8.89
C ASN A 47 -7.25 -4.25 9.37
N MET A 48 -6.50 -4.73 10.37
CA MET A 48 -5.28 -4.06 10.84
C MET A 48 -4.20 -3.98 9.76
N ALA A 49 -4.02 -5.03 8.97
CA ALA A 49 -3.07 -5.02 7.86
C ALA A 49 -3.50 -4.04 6.76
N ILE A 50 -4.78 -4.04 6.37
CA ILE A 50 -5.33 -3.11 5.39
C ILE A 50 -5.18 -1.67 5.87
N GLU A 51 -5.49 -1.37 7.14
CA GLU A 51 -5.37 -0.01 7.67
C GLU A 51 -3.93 0.50 7.62
N LYS A 52 -2.94 -0.36 7.90
CA LYS A 52 -1.52 -0.03 7.80
C LYS A 52 -1.08 0.21 6.34
N ASP A 53 -1.56 -0.59 5.40
CA ASP A 53 -1.11 -0.57 4.00
C ASP A 53 -1.99 0.30 3.08
N ASN A 54 -3.13 0.81 3.54
CA ASN A 54 -4.00 1.74 2.82
C ASN A 54 -3.40 3.16 2.81
N ASN A 55 -2.20 3.26 2.24
CA ASN A 55 -1.47 4.50 2.09
C ASN A 55 -1.51 4.97 0.64
N ARG A 56 -2.12 6.14 0.42
CA ARG A 56 -2.17 6.81 -0.89
C ARG A 56 -0.77 7.01 -1.48
N VAL A 57 0.25 7.25 -0.65
CA VAL A 57 1.64 7.42 -1.11
C VAL A 57 2.17 6.12 -1.71
N SER A 58 1.97 4.98 -1.04
CA SER A 58 2.37 3.67 -1.55
C SER A 58 1.66 3.32 -2.86
N TYR A 59 0.37 3.65 -2.98
CA TYR A 59 -0.39 3.48 -4.22
C TYR A 59 0.19 4.30 -5.38
N LEU A 60 0.52 5.57 -5.13
CA LEU A 60 1.11 6.46 -6.15
C LEU A 60 2.52 6.00 -6.55
N MET A 61 3.31 5.49 -5.60
CA MET A 61 4.63 4.93 -5.86
C MET A 61 4.56 3.72 -6.79
N GLN A 62 3.71 2.74 -6.47
CA GLN A 62 3.50 1.55 -7.32
C GLN A 62 3.00 1.95 -8.72
N LYS A 63 2.09 2.94 -8.80
CA LYS A 63 1.62 3.45 -10.08
C LYS A 63 2.76 4.07 -10.90
N ALA A 64 3.67 4.81 -10.28
CA ALA A 64 4.82 5.39 -10.96
C ALA A 64 5.81 4.32 -11.44
N GLU A 65 6.04 3.28 -10.62
CA GLU A 65 6.88 2.13 -10.98
C GLU A 65 6.34 1.40 -12.21
N ILE A 66 5.04 1.07 -12.22
CA ILE A 66 4.37 0.44 -13.37
C ILE A 66 4.45 1.34 -14.61
N LEU A 67 4.27 2.66 -14.46
CA LEU A 67 4.40 3.59 -15.59
C LEU A 67 5.83 3.60 -16.15
N ALA A 68 6.85 3.61 -15.30
CA ALA A 68 8.24 3.55 -15.72
C ALA A 68 8.56 2.25 -16.48
N GLU A 69 8.00 1.11 -16.04
CA GLU A 69 8.14 -0.16 -16.76
C GLU A 69 7.47 -0.12 -18.14
N ILE A 70 6.25 0.43 -18.23
CA ILE A 70 5.54 0.61 -19.49
C ILE A 70 6.36 1.49 -20.44
N GLU A 71 6.89 2.60 -19.93
CA GLU A 71 7.69 3.54 -20.70
C GLU A 71 9.00 2.93 -21.21
N LEU A 72 9.63 2.08 -20.41
CA LEU A 72 10.92 1.47 -20.75
C LEU A 72 10.76 0.29 -21.72
N PHE A 73 9.76 -0.58 -21.50
CA PHE A 73 9.66 -1.87 -22.20
C PHE A 73 8.58 -1.93 -23.28
N TYR A 74 7.53 -1.13 -23.18
CA TYR A 74 6.35 -1.25 -24.05
C TYR A 74 6.16 -0.09 -25.03
N LEU A 75 6.83 1.05 -24.82
CA LEU A 75 6.75 2.19 -25.74
C LEU A 75 7.85 2.20 -26.81
N LEU A 76 7.45 2.47 -28.05
CA LEU A 76 8.38 2.64 -29.17
C LEU A 76 9.14 3.96 -29.07
N PRO A 77 10.34 4.09 -29.68
CA PRO A 77 11.16 5.29 -29.58
C PRO A 77 10.46 6.59 -30.01
N TYR A 78 9.54 6.53 -30.97
CA TYR A 78 8.79 7.71 -31.40
C TYR A 78 7.67 8.10 -30.43
N GLN A 79 7.07 7.14 -29.71
CA GLN A 79 6.03 7.40 -28.70
C GLN A 79 6.62 8.11 -27.48
N ARG A 80 7.84 7.71 -27.07
CA ARG A 80 8.57 8.35 -25.96
C ARG A 80 9.01 9.79 -26.25
N ARG A 81 9.06 10.17 -27.53
CA ARG A 81 9.38 11.55 -27.98
C ARG A 81 8.13 12.36 -28.30
N TYR A 82 6.94 11.81 -28.03
CA TYR A 82 5.70 12.50 -28.32
C TYR A 82 5.42 13.51 -27.21
N GLU A 83 5.66 14.79 -27.50
CA GLU A 83 5.60 15.91 -26.56
C GLU A 83 4.26 16.03 -25.82
N LYS A 84 3.15 15.62 -26.44
CA LYS A 84 1.84 15.63 -25.77
C LYS A 84 1.72 14.59 -24.66
N TRP A 85 2.47 13.49 -24.71
CA TRP A 85 2.50 12.45 -23.67
C TRP A 85 3.66 12.67 -22.70
N PHE A 86 4.80 13.15 -23.21
CA PHE A 86 6.02 13.44 -22.46
C PHE A 86 6.40 14.91 -22.64
N PRO A 87 5.73 15.83 -21.90
CA PRO A 87 6.07 17.24 -21.98
C PRO A 87 7.45 17.50 -21.35
N GLU A 88 8.16 18.49 -21.87
CA GLU A 88 9.46 18.90 -21.31
C GLU A 88 9.34 19.48 -19.89
N VAL A 89 8.21 20.13 -19.59
CA VAL A 89 7.96 20.77 -18.29
C VAL A 89 6.57 20.39 -17.76
N ILE A 90 6.52 19.98 -16.49
CA ILE A 90 5.27 19.69 -15.77
C ILE A 90 5.04 20.76 -14.71
N TYR A 91 3.95 21.51 -14.85
CA TYR A 91 3.53 22.48 -13.83
C TYR A 91 2.67 21.79 -12.77
N TYR A 92 3.09 21.87 -11.51
CA TYR A 92 2.31 21.38 -10.37
C TYR A 92 2.05 22.48 -9.35
N TYR A 93 0.81 22.57 -8.88
CA TYR A 93 0.45 23.48 -7.81
C TYR A 93 0.68 22.82 -6.45
N ALA A 94 1.60 23.38 -5.67
CA ALA A 94 1.84 22.97 -4.30
C ALA A 94 1.41 24.08 -3.33
N ASN A 95 0.75 23.70 -2.24
CA ASN A 95 0.39 24.64 -1.19
C ASN A 95 1.65 24.99 -0.38
N VAL A 96 1.97 26.29 -0.30
CA VAL A 96 3.19 26.81 0.35
C VAL A 96 3.32 26.35 1.81
N ASP A 97 2.23 26.38 2.57
CA ASP A 97 2.27 26.04 4.00
C ASP A 97 2.48 24.54 4.22
N LYS A 98 1.77 23.70 3.47
CA LYS A 98 1.97 22.25 3.51
C LYS A 98 3.39 21.85 3.09
N THR A 99 3.93 22.50 2.06
CA THR A 99 5.30 22.26 1.61
C THR A 99 6.32 22.63 2.70
N ARG A 100 6.14 23.78 3.37
CA ARG A 100 7.01 24.18 4.48
C ARG A 100 6.97 23.20 5.64
N GLU A 101 5.79 22.72 6.01
CA GLU A 101 5.61 21.74 7.07
C GLU A 101 6.34 20.44 6.74
N LYS A 102 6.16 19.93 5.51
CA LYS A 102 6.80 18.68 5.08
C LYS A 102 8.33 18.79 5.03
N ILE A 103 8.88 19.91 4.56
CA ILE A 103 10.33 20.12 4.55
C ILE A 103 10.90 20.10 5.98
N LYS A 104 10.22 20.76 6.94
CA LYS A 104 10.66 20.74 8.35
C LYS A 104 10.59 19.33 8.95
N GLU A 105 9.56 18.56 8.62
CA GLU A 105 9.42 17.16 9.02
C GLU A 105 10.59 16.32 8.47
N MET A 106 10.91 16.45 7.18
CA MET A 106 12.03 15.74 6.55
C MET A 106 13.38 16.13 7.15
N MET A 107 13.58 17.41 7.48
CA MET A 107 14.79 17.87 8.17
C MET A 107 14.91 17.26 9.57
N LYS A 108 13.80 17.11 10.30
CA LYS A 108 13.79 16.48 11.63
C LYS A 108 14.14 14.98 11.57
N ASN A 109 13.78 14.32 10.47
CA ASN A 109 14.04 12.89 10.26
C ASN A 109 15.39 12.61 9.57
N ASP A 110 16.23 13.63 9.36
CA ASP A 110 17.49 13.55 8.59
C ASP A 110 17.34 13.09 7.12
N GLU A 111 16.11 13.12 6.59
CA GLU A 111 15.78 12.69 5.21
C GLU A 111 16.04 13.77 4.16
N TRP A 112 16.22 15.03 4.58
CA TRP A 112 16.37 16.17 3.66
C TRP A 112 17.75 16.25 2.99
N ASN A 113 18.79 15.76 3.68
CA ASN A 113 20.20 15.91 3.32
C ASN A 113 20.69 14.83 2.35
N THR A 114 20.05 14.74 1.19
CA THR A 114 20.58 13.94 0.05
C THR A 114 21.46 14.82 -0.84
N ASP A 115 22.53 14.24 -1.39
CA ASP A 115 23.49 14.90 -2.29
C ASP A 115 22.89 15.28 -3.66
N GLU A 116 21.65 14.88 -3.92
CA GLU A 116 20.94 15.13 -5.17
C GLU A 116 20.23 16.49 -5.16
N PHE A 117 20.29 17.19 -6.30
CA PHE A 117 19.54 18.43 -6.57
C PHE A 117 19.80 19.58 -5.58
N THR A 118 21.02 19.71 -5.06
CA THR A 118 21.41 20.71 -4.05
C THR A 118 21.02 22.14 -4.43
N GLU A 119 21.26 22.56 -5.68
CA GLU A 119 20.91 23.89 -6.17
C GLU A 119 19.39 24.15 -6.15
N LEU A 120 18.59 23.17 -6.61
CA LEU A 120 17.13 23.28 -6.62
C LEU A 120 16.55 23.30 -5.21
N LYS A 121 17.12 22.51 -4.29
CA LYS A 121 16.74 22.54 -2.88
C LYS A 121 16.99 23.90 -2.25
N GLN A 122 18.16 24.49 -2.49
CA GLN A 122 18.49 25.83 -2.00
C GLN A 122 17.51 26.87 -2.54
N ALA A 123 17.27 26.89 -3.86
CA ALA A 123 16.31 27.79 -4.48
C ALA A 123 14.87 27.62 -3.92
N LEU A 124 14.47 26.39 -3.60
CA LEU A 124 13.19 26.10 -2.97
C LEU A 124 13.12 26.66 -1.54
N LEU A 125 14.17 26.47 -0.74
CA LEU A 125 14.24 27.00 0.63
C LEU A 125 14.20 28.53 0.65
N GLU A 126 14.90 29.17 -0.28
CA GLU A 126 14.85 30.63 -0.49
C GLU A 126 13.43 31.09 -0.85
N LYS A 127 12.79 30.48 -1.85
CA LYS A 127 11.40 30.82 -2.24
C LYS A 127 10.40 30.60 -1.10
N LEU A 128 10.62 29.61 -0.25
CA LEU A 128 9.75 29.31 0.88
C LEU A 128 10.11 30.10 2.15
N ASN A 129 11.17 30.90 2.14
CA ASN A 129 11.71 31.63 3.30
C ASN A 129 12.04 30.73 4.50
N ILE A 130 12.60 29.53 4.23
CA ILE A 130 13.04 28.60 5.28
C ILE A 130 14.53 28.84 5.56
N LYS A 131 14.87 29.21 6.80
CA LYS A 131 16.27 29.33 7.23
C LYS A 131 16.82 27.93 7.48
N TYR A 132 17.67 27.45 6.58
CA TYR A 132 18.39 26.19 6.72
C TYR A 132 19.89 26.45 6.78
N ASN A 133 20.57 25.91 7.79
CA ASN A 133 22.01 25.94 7.87
C ASN A 133 22.51 24.49 7.79
N PRO A 134 23.09 24.06 6.66
CA PRO A 134 23.55 22.68 6.47
C PRO A 134 24.76 22.31 7.35
N ASN A 135 25.34 23.26 8.09
CA ASN A 135 26.57 23.09 8.87
C ASN A 135 26.34 23.03 10.39
N LYS A 136 25.25 22.41 10.87
CA LYS A 136 24.99 22.28 12.31
C LYS A 136 24.60 20.86 12.70
#